data_AF-A0A920RD66-F1
#
_entry.id   AF-A0A920RD66-F1
#
_cell.length_a   1.000
_cell.length_b   1.000
_cell.length_c   1.000
_cell.angle_alpha   90.00
_cell.angle_beta   90.00
_cell.angle_gamma   90.00
#
_symmetry.space_group_name_H-M   'P 1'
#
loop_
_entity.id
_entity.type
_entity.pdbx_description
1 polymer ?
#
loop_
_entity_poly.entity_id
_entity_poly.type
_entity_poly.pdbx_seq_one_letter_code
_entity_poly.pdbx_strand_id
1 'polypeptide(L)'
;MWQHPDCFGYEIEQGKFRLKGYDGPIVECDKCGSDMQLKSGRFGKYFGCTKDECKNTRKLLRNGEAAPPKADPIPMPHLQCERVDDFYLLRDGASGIFLAASQFPKNRETRAPLVEEILSVKDQLDPKYRFLATAPIMDPDGNKAQIRFSRKTKEQYVLTEIEKKPSGWKAFYREGQWEVEVKEKSRTTLKKKINTSTRKKKVGALRSQANPKQVGQLNVLSGCLLHINSQKSFSTLLSVSSRGFRVVDVPVDNWAWGSVPITKYSSIPSGSV
;
A
#
# COMPACT_ATOMS: atom_id res chain seq x y z
N MET A 1 6.77 32.58 26.13
CA MET A 1 6.81 33.77 25.25
C MET A 1 7.54 33.32 23.99
N TRP A 2 6.92 33.40 22.81
CA TRP A 2 7.61 33.09 21.55
C TRP A 2 8.32 34.35 21.06
N GLN A 3 9.64 34.31 20.85
CA GLN A 3 10.33 35.38 20.12
C GLN A 3 9.74 35.49 18.69
N HIS A 4 9.39 36.71 18.30
CA HIS A 4 8.84 37.05 16.99
C HIS A 4 9.98 37.31 15.97
N PRO A 5 9.69 37.40 14.66
CA PRO A 5 10.70 37.69 13.64
C PRO A 5 11.48 39.02 13.82
N ASP A 6 11.01 39.90 14.70
CA ASP A 6 11.64 41.19 15.01
C ASP A 6 12.91 41.08 15.88
N CYS A 7 13.24 39.88 16.35
CA CYS A 7 14.48 39.61 17.09
C CYS A 7 15.59 39.09 16.16
N PHE A 8 16.54 39.95 15.80
CA PHE A 8 17.65 39.63 14.91
C PHE A 8 18.78 38.77 15.54
N GLY A 9 18.71 38.47 16.84
CA GLY A 9 19.73 37.69 17.53
C GLY A 9 19.65 36.20 17.23
N TYR A 10 20.72 35.64 16.67
CA TYR A 10 20.91 34.20 16.51
C TYR A 10 22.32 33.78 16.94
N GLU A 11 22.46 32.57 17.46
CA GLU A 11 23.73 31.96 17.86
C GLU A 11 23.97 30.68 17.07
N ILE A 12 25.21 30.41 16.67
CA ILE A 12 25.58 29.21 15.91
C ILE A 12 26.42 28.30 16.81
N GLU A 13 25.80 27.24 17.33
CA GLU A 13 26.49 26.20 18.09
C GLU A 13 27.42 25.40 17.16
N GLN A 14 28.74 25.46 17.40
CA GLN A 14 29.72 24.65 16.67
C GLN A 14 29.91 23.29 17.36
N GLY A 15 29.43 22.21 16.74
CA GLY A 15 29.45 20.88 17.35
C GLY A 15 29.34 19.71 16.35
N LYS A 16 29.63 18.50 16.83
CA LYS A 16 29.51 17.25 16.05
C LYS A 16 28.13 16.59 16.28
N PHE A 17 27.10 17.15 15.67
CA PHE A 17 25.72 16.69 15.84
C PHE A 17 25.44 15.36 15.12
N ARG A 18 24.81 14.40 15.81
CA ARG A 18 24.33 13.15 15.21
C ARG A 18 22.92 13.33 14.62
N LEU A 19 22.80 13.31 13.30
CA LEU A 19 21.50 13.42 12.62
C LEU A 19 20.63 12.17 12.87
N LYS A 20 19.36 12.39 13.22
CA LYS A 20 18.36 11.33 13.51
C LYS A 20 18.06 10.50 12.25
N GLY A 21 18.82 9.43 12.05
CA GLY A 21 18.69 8.53 10.91
C GLY A 21 20.02 7.93 10.42
N TYR A 22 21.16 8.50 10.81
CA TYR A 22 22.50 8.06 10.38
C TYR A 22 22.86 6.63 10.82
N ASP A 23 22.23 6.15 11.90
CA ASP A 23 22.46 4.84 12.53
C ASP A 23 21.74 3.71 11.77
N GLY A 24 22.05 3.56 10.48
CA GLY A 24 21.50 2.55 9.58
C GLY A 24 22.60 1.86 8.77
N PRO A 25 22.35 0.66 8.21
CA PRO A 25 23.33 -0.05 7.42
C PRO A 25 23.72 0.76 6.18
N ILE A 26 25.01 0.78 5.86
CA ILE A 26 25.52 1.34 4.61
C ILE A 26 25.30 0.31 3.49
N VAL A 27 24.92 0.77 2.31
CA VAL A 27 24.64 -0.07 1.13
C VAL A 27 25.28 0.57 -0.11
N GLU A 28 25.95 -0.21 -0.94
CA GLU A 28 26.58 0.28 -2.18
C GLU A 28 25.54 0.74 -3.22
N CYS A 29 25.90 1.74 -4.05
CA CYS A 29 24.99 2.31 -5.05
C CYS A 29 25.14 1.68 -6.44
N ASP A 30 24.07 1.01 -6.90
CA ASP A 30 23.97 0.30 -8.20
C ASP A 30 24.44 1.09 -9.44
N LYS A 31 24.46 2.43 -9.38
CA LYS A 31 24.80 3.32 -10.50
C LYS A 31 26.21 3.95 -10.41
N CYS A 32 26.92 3.84 -9.28
CA CYS A 32 28.23 4.49 -9.11
C CYS A 32 29.18 3.84 -8.08
N GLY A 33 28.82 2.70 -7.48
CA GLY A 33 29.60 2.00 -6.45
C GLY A 33 29.70 2.70 -5.09
N SER A 34 29.39 3.99 -5.01
CA SER A 34 29.55 4.81 -3.79
C SER A 34 28.51 4.47 -2.71
N ASP A 35 28.89 4.63 -1.44
CA ASP A 35 28.01 4.43 -0.28
C ASP A 35 26.66 5.16 -0.37
N MET A 36 25.59 4.48 0.00
CA MET A 36 24.26 5.04 0.26
C MET A 36 23.98 5.08 1.76
N GLN A 37 23.60 6.25 2.26
CA GLN A 37 23.25 6.49 3.66
C GLN A 37 21.73 6.49 3.86
N LEU A 38 21.28 6.09 5.06
CA LEU A 38 19.86 6.10 5.42
C LEU A 38 19.38 7.53 5.72
N LYS A 39 18.61 8.10 4.80
CA LYS A 39 18.04 9.46 4.86
C LYS A 39 16.53 9.38 5.16
N SER A 40 16.00 10.40 5.84
CA SER A 40 14.56 10.50 6.16
C SER A 40 13.92 11.61 5.32
N GLY A 41 12.72 11.39 4.80
CA GLY A 41 12.01 12.37 3.98
C GLY A 41 10.50 12.17 3.94
N ARG A 42 9.80 13.03 3.18
CA ARG A 42 8.32 13.09 3.13
C ARG A 42 7.61 11.79 2.70
N PHE A 43 8.34 10.84 2.10
CA PHE A 43 7.82 9.55 1.65
C PHE A 43 8.30 8.38 2.54
N GLY A 44 8.87 8.67 3.71
CA GLY A 44 9.49 7.69 4.63
C GLY A 44 11.02 7.71 4.58
N LYS A 45 11.63 6.70 5.21
CA LYS A 45 13.08 6.46 5.16
C LYS A 45 13.50 5.84 3.83
N TYR A 46 14.66 6.22 3.31
CA TYR A 46 15.23 5.71 2.06
C TYR A 46 16.76 5.76 2.12
N PHE A 47 17.42 4.89 1.37
CA PHE A 47 18.86 4.98 1.13
C PHE A 47 19.09 5.99 0.00
N GLY A 48 19.87 7.04 0.25
CA GLY A 48 20.29 7.99 -0.78
C GLY A 48 21.81 7.98 -0.90
N CYS A 49 22.33 8.05 -2.13
CA CYS A 49 23.76 8.08 -2.36
C CYS A 49 24.45 9.24 -1.59
N THR A 50 25.72 9.05 -1.29
CA THR A 50 26.59 10.04 -0.64
C THR A 50 27.26 10.96 -1.67
N LYS A 51 27.43 10.52 -2.93
CA LYS A 51 28.00 11.33 -4.02
C LYS A 51 26.93 12.25 -4.62
N ASP A 52 27.12 13.58 -4.55
CA ASP A 52 26.13 14.58 -4.99
C ASP A 52 25.77 14.53 -6.49
N GLU A 53 26.70 14.06 -7.33
CA GLU A 53 26.42 13.76 -8.75
C GLU A 53 25.34 12.68 -8.93
N CYS A 54 25.29 11.70 -8.01
CA CYS A 54 24.44 10.51 -8.13
C CYS A 54 23.13 10.68 -7.37
N LYS A 55 22.09 11.13 -8.07
CA LYS A 55 20.73 11.31 -7.51
C LYS A 55 19.96 9.99 -7.32
N ASN A 56 20.64 8.85 -7.22
CA ASN A 56 20.02 7.54 -7.04
C ASN A 56 19.54 7.32 -5.59
N THR A 57 18.40 6.65 -5.44
CA THR A 57 17.79 6.35 -4.15
C THR A 57 17.14 4.96 -4.14
N ARG A 58 17.52 4.10 -3.17
CA ARG A 58 16.88 2.79 -2.94
C ARG A 58 15.89 2.90 -1.78
N LYS A 59 14.73 2.26 -1.89
CA LYS A 59 13.67 2.34 -0.87
C LYS A 59 13.96 1.37 0.27
N LEU A 60 13.73 1.78 1.53
CA LEU A 60 13.72 0.86 2.67
C LEU A 60 12.44 -0.01 2.65
N LEU A 61 12.58 -1.34 2.76
CA LEU A 61 11.46 -2.26 2.93
C LEU A 61 11.02 -2.34 4.40
N ARG A 62 9.84 -2.93 4.65
CA ARG A 62 9.29 -3.09 6.02
C ARG A 62 10.11 -4.05 6.90
N ASN A 63 10.95 -4.90 6.32
CA ASN A 63 11.90 -5.77 7.03
C ASN A 63 13.23 -5.07 7.37
N GLY A 64 13.45 -3.83 6.92
CA GLY A 64 14.70 -3.08 7.16
C GLY A 64 15.76 -3.21 6.06
N GLU A 65 15.54 -4.07 5.06
CA GLU A 65 16.46 -4.23 3.93
C GLU A 65 16.30 -3.12 2.87
N ALA A 66 17.34 -2.93 2.06
CA ALA A 66 17.25 -2.12 0.84
C ALA A 66 16.45 -2.86 -0.23
N ALA A 67 15.51 -2.15 -0.87
CA ALA A 67 14.84 -2.66 -2.07
C ALA A 67 15.88 -3.08 -3.12
N PRO A 68 15.62 -4.15 -3.90
CA PRO A 68 16.45 -4.50 -5.05
C PRO A 68 16.68 -3.31 -5.99
N PRO A 69 17.77 -3.31 -6.77
CA PRO A 69 17.98 -2.35 -7.84
C PRO A 69 16.74 -2.29 -8.74
N LYS A 70 16.42 -1.10 -9.26
CA LYS A 70 15.32 -0.91 -10.21
C LYS A 70 15.89 -0.77 -11.61
N ALA A 71 15.22 -1.39 -12.58
CA ALA A 71 15.38 -1.04 -13.98
C ALA A 71 15.02 0.44 -14.21
N ASP A 72 15.71 1.09 -15.15
CA ASP A 72 15.40 2.46 -15.55
C ASP A 72 14.06 2.54 -16.31
N PRO A 73 13.31 3.66 -16.23
CA PRO A 73 11.98 3.75 -16.83
C PRO A 73 12.00 3.78 -18.37
N ILE A 74 11.09 3.05 -19.01
CA ILE A 74 11.05 2.91 -20.48
C ILE A 74 9.92 3.78 -21.08
N PRO A 75 10.21 4.71 -22.01
CA PRO A 75 9.21 5.59 -22.62
C PRO A 75 8.37 4.89 -23.69
N MET A 76 7.05 5.05 -23.60
CA MET A 76 6.09 4.52 -24.59
C MET A 76 5.27 5.67 -25.20
N PRO A 77 5.88 6.54 -26.05
CA PRO A 77 5.22 7.73 -26.61
C PRO A 77 3.99 7.42 -27.49
N HIS A 78 3.86 6.17 -27.96
CA HIS A 78 2.69 5.70 -28.70
C HIS A 78 1.44 5.46 -27.81
N LEU A 79 1.57 5.50 -26.48
CA LEU A 79 0.46 5.38 -25.54
C LEU A 79 0.22 6.71 -24.81
N GLN A 80 -0.86 7.40 -25.20
CA GLN A 80 -1.33 8.64 -24.55
C GLN A 80 -2.19 8.32 -23.31
N CYS A 81 -2.24 9.23 -22.34
CA CYS A 81 -3.02 9.09 -21.10
C CYS A 81 -4.55 9.32 -21.29
N GLU A 82 -5.37 8.82 -20.36
CA GLU A 82 -6.85 8.93 -20.41
C GLU A 82 -7.34 10.35 -20.03
N ARG A 83 -6.54 11.12 -19.27
CA ARG A 83 -7.01 12.37 -18.62
C ARG A 83 -6.18 13.63 -18.90
N VAL A 84 -5.02 13.51 -19.55
CA VAL A 84 -4.08 14.62 -19.80
C VAL A 84 -3.31 14.34 -21.09
N ASP A 85 -2.95 15.38 -21.84
CA ASP A 85 -2.07 15.32 -23.00
C ASP A 85 -0.61 15.02 -22.59
N ASP A 86 -0.36 13.75 -22.24
CA ASP A 86 0.91 13.21 -21.77
C ASP A 86 0.99 11.72 -22.18
N PHE A 87 2.20 11.19 -22.28
CA PHE A 87 2.44 9.79 -22.65
C PHE A 87 2.81 8.92 -21.43
N TYR A 88 2.62 7.61 -21.56
CA TYR A 88 2.99 6.67 -20.50
C TYR A 88 4.48 6.30 -20.51
N LEU A 89 5.02 6.17 -19.30
CA LEU A 89 6.35 5.68 -18.97
C LEU A 89 6.18 4.36 -18.20
N LEU A 90 6.77 3.27 -18.69
CA LEU A 90 6.78 1.97 -18.00
C LEU A 90 7.80 2.02 -16.86
N ARG A 91 7.37 1.72 -15.64
CA ARG A 91 8.18 1.85 -14.41
C ARG A 91 8.17 0.56 -13.60
N ASP A 92 9.33 0.22 -13.04
CA ASP A 92 9.43 -0.86 -12.05
C ASP A 92 9.03 -0.39 -10.64
N GLY A 93 8.46 -1.30 -9.86
CA GLY A 93 7.94 -1.03 -8.52
C GLY A 93 7.77 -2.28 -7.66
N ALA A 94 7.53 -2.06 -6.37
CA ALA A 94 7.32 -3.13 -5.37
C ALA A 94 5.97 -3.88 -5.52
N SER A 95 5.35 -3.80 -6.70
CA SER A 95 4.18 -4.58 -7.12
C SER A 95 4.26 -4.89 -8.61
N GLY A 96 5.48 -5.16 -9.10
CA GLY A 96 5.79 -5.38 -10.51
C GLY A 96 5.79 -4.09 -11.34
N ILE A 97 5.87 -4.26 -12.66
CA ILE A 97 5.83 -3.17 -13.64
C ILE A 97 4.43 -2.52 -13.74
N PHE A 98 4.41 -1.21 -13.97
CA PHE A 98 3.19 -0.43 -14.18
C PHE A 98 3.45 0.75 -15.12
N LEU A 99 2.41 1.23 -15.81
CA LEU A 99 2.48 2.44 -16.62
C LEU A 99 2.09 3.65 -15.78
N ALA A 100 2.81 4.75 -15.95
CA ALA A 100 2.55 6.02 -15.27
C ALA A 100 2.80 7.20 -16.23
N ALA A 101 2.03 8.28 -16.11
CA ALA A 101 2.24 9.50 -16.91
C ALA A 101 3.70 10.02 -16.80
N SER A 102 4.25 10.58 -17.89
CA SER A 102 5.64 11.04 -17.90
C SER A 102 5.86 12.17 -16.87
N GLN A 103 4.97 13.17 -16.82
CA GLN A 103 5.09 14.36 -15.98
C GLN A 103 4.71 14.16 -14.49
N PHE A 104 5.02 13.00 -13.92
CA PHE A 104 4.98 12.79 -12.48
C PHE A 104 5.96 13.76 -11.78
N PRO A 105 5.58 14.49 -10.70
CA PRO A 105 4.41 14.27 -9.84
C PRO A 105 3.20 15.17 -10.11
N LYS A 106 3.21 15.97 -11.20
CA LYS A 106 2.05 16.78 -11.63
C LYS A 106 0.91 15.85 -12.04
N ASN A 107 1.19 15.04 -13.06
CA ASN A 107 0.28 14.01 -13.55
C ASN A 107 0.42 12.78 -12.64
N ARG A 108 -0.70 12.28 -12.12
CA ARG A 108 -0.76 11.14 -11.18
C ARG A 108 -1.60 9.98 -11.72
N GLU A 109 -1.64 9.87 -13.04
CA GLU A 109 -2.29 8.76 -13.71
C GLU A 109 -1.36 7.55 -13.75
N THR A 110 -1.88 6.39 -13.35
CA THR A 110 -1.15 5.11 -13.38
C THR A 110 -2.10 3.97 -13.74
N ARG A 111 -1.68 3.05 -14.61
CA ARG A 111 -2.48 1.87 -15.00
C ARG A 111 -1.63 0.61 -15.12
N ALA A 112 -2.32 -0.52 -15.23
CA ALA A 112 -1.71 -1.77 -15.67
C ALA A 112 -1.34 -1.69 -17.16
N PRO A 113 -0.20 -2.25 -17.59
CA PRO A 113 0.07 -2.51 -18.99
C PRO A 113 -0.73 -3.72 -19.48
N LEU A 114 -1.12 -3.68 -20.75
CA LEU A 114 -1.66 -4.81 -21.49
C LEU A 114 -0.50 -5.69 -22.00
N VAL A 115 -0.76 -6.98 -22.23
CA VAL A 115 0.26 -7.90 -22.78
C VAL A 115 0.70 -7.46 -24.19
N GLU A 116 -0.23 -6.95 -25.01
CA GLU A 116 0.07 -6.38 -26.33
C GLU A 116 1.02 -5.18 -26.28
N GLU A 117 0.97 -4.37 -25.23
CA GLU A 117 1.83 -3.19 -25.06
C GLU A 117 3.25 -3.63 -24.67
N ILE A 118 3.36 -4.61 -23.78
CA ILE A 118 4.65 -5.19 -23.35
C ILE A 118 5.37 -5.91 -24.50
N LEU A 119 4.63 -6.54 -25.43
CA LEU A 119 5.20 -7.13 -26.64
C LEU A 119 5.96 -6.12 -27.52
N SER A 120 5.50 -4.86 -27.58
CA SER A 120 6.19 -3.79 -28.34
C SER A 120 7.53 -3.35 -27.72
N VAL A 121 7.73 -3.62 -26.43
CA VAL A 121 8.90 -3.18 -25.63
C VAL A 121 9.79 -4.37 -25.23
N LYS A 122 9.48 -5.59 -25.67
CA LYS A 122 10.05 -6.87 -25.20
C LYS A 122 11.59 -6.90 -25.08
N ASP A 123 12.29 -6.17 -25.94
CA ASP A 123 13.76 -6.16 -26.02
C ASP A 123 14.44 -5.10 -25.14
N GLN A 124 13.69 -4.10 -24.66
CA GLN A 124 14.14 -3.12 -23.66
C GLN A 124 13.78 -3.53 -22.21
N LEU A 125 12.97 -4.57 -22.04
CA LEU A 125 12.61 -5.09 -20.71
C LEU A 125 13.82 -5.71 -20.00
N ASP A 126 13.91 -5.45 -18.69
CA ASP A 126 14.79 -6.16 -17.78
C ASP A 126 14.59 -7.70 -17.91
N PRO A 127 15.67 -8.51 -17.89
CA PRO A 127 15.59 -9.98 -17.99
C PRO A 127 14.57 -10.61 -17.03
N LYS A 128 14.41 -10.06 -15.81
CA LYS A 128 13.42 -10.47 -14.81
C LYS A 128 11.98 -10.45 -15.34
N TYR A 129 11.66 -9.53 -16.24
CA TYR A 129 10.30 -9.32 -16.74
C TYR A 129 10.06 -9.87 -18.15
N ARG A 130 11.08 -10.47 -18.79
CA ARG A 130 10.99 -11.00 -20.15
C ARG A 130 9.93 -12.09 -20.31
N PHE A 131 9.58 -12.81 -19.24
CA PHE A 131 8.49 -13.81 -19.25
C PHE A 131 7.10 -13.20 -19.49
N LEU A 132 6.87 -11.92 -19.17
CA LEU A 132 5.57 -11.26 -19.38
C LEU A 132 5.25 -11.08 -20.87
N ALA A 133 6.26 -11.10 -21.74
CA ALA A 133 6.09 -11.08 -23.19
C ALA A 133 5.67 -12.45 -23.79
N THR A 134 5.67 -13.53 -23.00
CA THR A 134 5.16 -14.85 -23.41
C THR A 134 3.71 -15.10 -22.97
N ALA A 135 3.09 -14.12 -22.31
CA ALA A 135 1.74 -14.26 -21.76
C ALA A 135 0.65 -14.37 -22.85
N PRO A 136 -0.47 -15.06 -22.55
CA PRO A 136 -1.66 -14.99 -23.40
C PRO A 136 -2.14 -13.53 -23.54
N ILE A 137 -2.25 -13.06 -24.78
CA ILE A 137 -2.62 -11.67 -25.11
C ILE A 137 -4.11 -11.41 -24.85
N MET A 138 -4.93 -12.44 -25.00
CA MET A 138 -6.40 -12.37 -24.96
C MET A 138 -7.02 -13.60 -24.28
N ASP A 139 -8.22 -13.41 -23.73
CA ASP A 139 -9.16 -14.45 -23.31
C ASP A 139 -9.64 -15.29 -24.52
N PRO A 140 -10.16 -16.52 -24.34
CA PRO A 140 -10.96 -17.20 -25.37
C PRO A 140 -12.21 -16.41 -25.80
N ASP A 141 -12.76 -15.59 -24.89
CA ASP A 141 -13.83 -14.61 -25.16
C ASP A 141 -13.33 -13.37 -25.95
N GLY A 142 -12.05 -13.29 -26.30
CA GLY A 142 -11.45 -12.16 -27.03
C GLY A 142 -11.16 -10.91 -26.19
N ASN A 143 -11.35 -10.94 -24.87
CA ASN A 143 -11.03 -9.79 -24.00
C ASN A 143 -9.51 -9.59 -23.90
N LYS A 144 -9.04 -8.33 -23.96
CA LYS A 144 -7.61 -8.01 -23.84
C LYS A 144 -7.06 -8.29 -22.44
N ALA A 145 -5.89 -8.91 -22.38
CA ALA A 145 -5.27 -9.35 -21.15
C ALA A 145 -4.30 -8.30 -20.57
N GLN A 146 -4.42 -8.01 -19.28
CA GLN A 146 -3.63 -7.02 -18.54
C GLN A 146 -2.79 -7.66 -17.43
N ILE A 147 -1.60 -7.11 -17.21
CA ILE A 147 -0.67 -7.61 -16.19
C ILE A 147 -1.01 -6.98 -14.83
N ARG A 148 -1.20 -7.82 -13.82
CA ARG A 148 -1.49 -7.44 -12.43
C ARG A 148 -0.54 -8.16 -11.46
N PHE A 149 -0.53 -7.72 -10.20
CA PHE A 149 0.35 -8.26 -9.17
C PHE A 149 -0.43 -8.79 -7.97
N SER A 150 -0.12 -10.01 -7.55
CA SER A 150 -0.71 -10.69 -6.40
C SER A 150 0.04 -10.30 -5.14
N ARG A 151 -0.54 -9.43 -4.30
CA ARG A 151 0.06 -9.10 -2.99
C ARG A 151 0.10 -10.29 -2.00
N LYS A 152 -0.62 -11.38 -2.29
CA LYS A 152 -0.64 -12.59 -1.45
C LYS A 152 0.52 -13.53 -1.77
N THR A 153 0.72 -13.85 -3.05
CA THR A 153 1.78 -14.75 -3.51
C THR A 153 3.07 -14.01 -3.92
N LYS A 154 3.01 -12.68 -4.06
CA LYS A 154 4.08 -11.77 -4.52
C LYS A 154 4.49 -11.95 -6.00
N GLU A 155 3.63 -12.58 -6.79
CA GLU A 155 3.86 -12.86 -8.21
C GLU A 155 3.11 -11.88 -9.13
N GLN A 156 3.53 -11.82 -10.40
CA GLN A 156 2.75 -11.21 -11.47
C GLN A 156 1.85 -12.27 -12.11
N TYR A 157 0.62 -11.88 -12.43
CA TYR A 157 -0.39 -12.72 -13.08
C TYR A 157 -1.18 -11.86 -14.07
N VAL A 158 -1.78 -12.50 -15.05
CA VAL A 158 -2.56 -11.83 -16.08
C VAL A 158 -4.05 -12.02 -15.82
N LEU A 159 -4.85 -11.01 -16.13
CA LEU A 159 -6.29 -10.91 -15.87
C LEU A 159 -6.95 -10.23 -17.07
N THR A 160 -8.20 -10.57 -17.38
CA THR A 160 -9.03 -9.80 -18.34
C THR A 160 -10.08 -8.99 -17.58
N GLU A 161 -10.42 -7.80 -18.08
CA GLU A 161 -11.45 -6.93 -17.51
C GLU A 161 -12.52 -6.59 -18.56
N ILE A 162 -13.78 -6.64 -18.14
CA ILE A 162 -14.98 -6.30 -18.90
C ILE A 162 -15.64 -5.14 -18.14
N GLU A 163 -15.92 -4.01 -18.78
CA GLU A 163 -16.48 -2.80 -18.13
C GLU A 163 -15.72 -2.33 -16.86
N LYS A 164 -14.38 -2.39 -16.86
CA LYS A 164 -13.52 -2.08 -15.70
C LYS A 164 -13.81 -2.99 -14.47
N LYS A 165 -14.35 -4.21 -14.68
CA LYS A 165 -14.58 -5.29 -13.69
C LYS A 165 -13.82 -6.56 -14.12
N PRO A 166 -13.30 -7.39 -13.20
CA PRO A 166 -12.63 -8.64 -13.56
C PRO A 166 -13.62 -9.65 -14.20
N SER A 167 -13.24 -10.25 -15.33
CA SER A 167 -14.05 -11.25 -16.05
C SER A 167 -14.35 -12.51 -15.22
N GLY A 168 -13.33 -12.99 -14.51
CA GLY A 168 -13.23 -14.29 -13.84
C GLY A 168 -11.99 -15.10 -14.27
N TRP A 169 -11.49 -14.87 -15.49
CA TRP A 169 -10.31 -15.54 -16.07
C TRP A 169 -9.00 -14.94 -15.54
N LYS A 170 -8.01 -15.80 -15.31
CA LYS A 170 -6.64 -15.42 -14.94
C LYS A 170 -5.62 -16.39 -15.52
N ALA A 171 -4.43 -15.91 -15.80
CA ALA A 171 -3.26 -16.75 -16.09
C ALA A 171 -2.11 -16.48 -15.11
N PHE A 172 -1.49 -17.52 -14.59
CA PHE A 172 -0.32 -17.48 -13.71
C PHE A 172 0.88 -18.13 -14.42
N TYR A 173 2.08 -17.61 -14.17
CA TYR A 173 3.31 -18.18 -14.73
C TYR A 173 3.92 -19.19 -13.73
N ARG A 174 3.98 -20.47 -14.10
CA ARG A 174 4.55 -21.56 -13.31
C ARG A 174 5.49 -22.38 -14.19
N GLU A 175 6.69 -22.68 -13.69
CA GLU A 175 7.68 -23.58 -14.32
C GLU A 175 8.01 -23.32 -15.81
N GLY A 176 7.85 -22.07 -16.27
CA GLY A 176 8.10 -21.67 -17.66
C GLY A 176 6.85 -21.60 -18.56
N GLN A 177 5.67 -21.95 -18.04
CA GLN A 177 4.40 -21.99 -18.77
C GLN A 177 3.33 -21.09 -18.12
N TRP A 178 2.28 -20.79 -18.88
CA TRP A 178 1.14 -19.98 -18.41
C TRP A 178 -0.08 -20.86 -18.13
N GLU A 179 -0.32 -21.14 -16.86
CA GLU A 179 -1.49 -21.88 -16.39
C GLU A 179 -2.71 -20.97 -16.23
N VAL A 180 -3.86 -21.38 -16.76
CA VAL A 180 -5.11 -20.61 -16.71
C VAL A 180 -5.99 -21.08 -15.53
N GLU A 181 -6.22 -20.19 -14.56
CA GLU A 181 -7.21 -20.38 -13.50
C GLU A 181 -8.56 -19.76 -13.91
N VAL A 182 -9.44 -20.57 -14.50
CA VAL A 182 -10.84 -20.17 -14.75
C VAL A 182 -11.62 -20.28 -13.44
N LYS A 183 -12.08 -19.15 -12.88
CA LYS A 183 -13.06 -19.18 -11.79
C LYS A 183 -14.48 -19.25 -12.31
N GLU A 184 -15.06 -20.45 -12.27
CA GLU A 184 -16.50 -20.64 -12.47
C GLU A 184 -17.31 -19.75 -11.51
N LYS A 185 -18.34 -19.10 -12.06
CA LYS A 185 -19.20 -18.17 -11.30
C LYS A 185 -20.20 -18.97 -10.47
N SER A 186 -19.85 -19.24 -9.21
CA SER A 186 -20.71 -19.92 -8.23
C SER A 186 -22.12 -19.32 -8.18
N ARG A 187 -23.14 -20.09 -8.56
CA ARG A 187 -24.53 -19.63 -8.75
C ARG A 187 -25.28 -19.42 -7.43
N THR A 188 -24.89 -18.39 -6.68
CA THR A 188 -25.61 -17.88 -5.48
C THR A 188 -25.46 -16.36 -5.43
N THR A 189 -26.50 -15.55 -5.26
CA THR A 189 -27.86 -15.83 -4.76
C THR A 189 -28.91 -15.02 -5.53
N LEU A 190 -29.81 -15.70 -6.26
CA LEU A 190 -30.91 -15.06 -7.00
C LEU A 190 -32.26 -15.58 -6.48
N LYS A 191 -32.65 -15.17 -5.27
CA LYS A 191 -33.96 -15.51 -4.66
C LYS A 191 -34.43 -14.44 -3.67
N LYS A 192 -35.76 -14.19 -3.70
CA LYS A 192 -36.57 -13.47 -2.70
C LYS A 192 -36.45 -11.93 -2.61
N LYS A 193 -36.93 -11.25 -3.66
CA LYS A 193 -37.94 -10.18 -3.49
C LYS A 193 -39.10 -10.41 -4.47
N ILE A 194 -40.07 -11.21 -4.04
CA ILE A 194 -41.43 -11.26 -4.63
C ILE A 194 -42.36 -10.60 -3.61
N ASN A 195 -43.24 -9.73 -4.09
CA ASN A 195 -44.16 -8.96 -3.25
C ASN A 195 -45.35 -9.82 -2.83
N THR A 196 -45.83 -9.66 -1.60
CA THR A 196 -47.13 -10.17 -1.14
C THR A 196 -48.01 -9.01 -0.72
N SER A 197 -49.18 -8.86 -1.34
CA SER A 197 -50.11 -7.75 -1.13
C SER A 197 -51.41 -8.21 -0.45
N THR A 198 -51.80 -7.60 0.67
CA THR A 198 -53.09 -7.88 1.34
C THR A 198 -53.78 -6.66 1.98
N ARG A 199 -54.00 -5.63 1.15
CA ARG A 199 -55.27 -4.88 1.03
C ARG A 199 -56.19 -4.73 2.28
N LYS A 200 -56.37 -3.50 2.75
CA LYS A 200 -57.68 -2.95 3.21
C LYS A 200 -57.76 -1.43 2.97
N LYS A 201 -58.97 -0.84 3.04
CA LYS A 201 -59.37 0.36 2.25
C LYS A 201 -60.32 1.31 3.00
N LYS A 202 -60.00 2.62 3.01
CA LYS A 202 -60.88 3.84 3.12
C LYS A 202 -59.97 5.05 2.73
N VAL A 203 -60.23 5.96 1.79
CA VAL A 203 -61.41 6.73 1.29
C VAL A 203 -61.50 8.14 1.94
N GLY A 204 -61.53 9.20 1.10
CA GLY A 204 -61.37 10.64 1.41
C GLY A 204 -60.04 11.16 0.81
N ALA A 205 -59.93 12.14 -0.11
CA ALA A 205 -60.60 13.43 -0.36
C ALA A 205 -60.20 14.51 0.68
N LEU A 206 -59.81 15.76 0.34
CA LEU A 206 -59.77 16.48 -0.96
C LEU A 206 -58.82 17.72 -0.88
N ARG A 207 -58.23 18.18 -2.01
CA ARG A 207 -57.58 19.52 -2.21
C ARG A 207 -56.36 19.84 -1.29
N SER A 208 -55.55 20.89 -1.53
CA SER A 208 -55.10 21.59 -2.76
C SER A 208 -53.78 22.33 -2.48
N GLN A 209 -53.03 22.73 -3.52
CA GLN A 209 -51.73 23.40 -3.38
C GLN A 209 -51.85 24.89 -3.00
N ALA A 210 -50.97 25.38 -2.13
CA ALA A 210 -50.58 26.80 -2.03
C ALA A 210 -49.17 26.96 -1.43
N ASN A 211 -48.26 27.54 -2.22
CA ASN A 211 -47.04 28.23 -1.80
C ASN A 211 -47.37 29.76 -1.90
N PRO A 212 -46.53 30.76 -1.53
CA PRO A 212 -45.11 30.68 -1.15
C PRO A 212 -44.61 31.71 -0.10
N LYS A 213 -43.26 31.77 0.07
CA LYS A 213 -42.45 32.94 0.50
C LYS A 213 -42.60 33.44 1.97
N GLN A 214 -41.65 34.21 2.55
CA GLN A 214 -40.17 34.24 2.48
C GLN A 214 -39.63 35.22 3.57
N VAL A 215 -38.41 35.01 4.09
CA VAL A 215 -37.57 35.95 4.88
C VAL A 215 -38.10 36.41 6.26
N GLY A 216 -37.22 36.45 7.27
CA GLY A 216 -37.46 37.15 8.55
C GLY A 216 -36.38 36.89 9.62
N GLN A 217 -35.80 37.96 10.16
CA GLN A 217 -34.75 38.08 11.21
C GLN A 217 -34.82 37.08 12.39
N LEU A 218 -33.70 36.53 12.92
CA LEU A 218 -32.58 37.12 13.70
C LEU A 218 -32.92 37.51 15.17
N ASN A 219 -31.94 37.27 16.06
CA ASN A 219 -31.84 37.73 17.47
C ASN A 219 -32.76 37.04 18.52
N VAL A 220 -32.42 36.93 19.83
CA VAL A 220 -31.15 37.05 20.60
C VAL A 220 -31.29 36.31 21.96
N LEU A 221 -30.14 35.89 22.54
CA LEU A 221 -29.78 35.51 23.94
C LEU A 221 -30.82 35.32 25.10
N SER A 222 -30.32 34.59 26.13
CA SER A 222 -30.82 34.45 27.51
C SER A 222 -31.91 33.39 27.75
N GLY A 223 -31.94 32.65 28.88
CA GLY A 223 -30.95 32.50 29.95
C GLY A 223 -31.57 32.27 31.35
N CYS A 224 -31.22 31.16 32.01
CA CYS A 224 -31.72 30.71 33.34
C CYS A 224 -33.26 30.44 33.40
N LEU A 225 -33.81 29.68 34.35
CA LEU A 225 -33.38 29.27 35.70
C LEU A 225 -33.80 27.81 36.06
N LEU A 226 -33.44 27.33 37.25
CA LEU A 226 -33.63 25.96 37.77
C LEU A 226 -34.94 25.78 38.56
N HIS A 227 -35.48 24.54 38.59
CA HIS A 227 -36.05 23.75 39.73
C HIS A 227 -36.80 22.52 39.14
N ILE A 228 -37.02 21.36 39.78
CA ILE A 228 -36.43 20.49 40.82
C ILE A 228 -37.51 19.39 41.06
N ASN A 229 -37.15 18.17 41.53
CA ASN A 229 -38.06 17.07 41.93
C ASN A 229 -38.89 16.39 40.79
N SER A 230 -39.49 15.20 40.87
CA SER A 230 -39.60 14.07 41.85
C SER A 230 -40.33 12.89 41.12
N GLN A 231 -40.21 11.58 41.34
CA GLN A 231 -39.41 10.67 42.21
C GLN A 231 -39.47 9.22 41.67
N LYS A 232 -38.59 8.31 42.14
CA LYS A 232 -38.71 6.82 42.14
C LYS A 232 -38.75 6.11 40.76
N SER A 233 -38.57 4.79 40.62
CA SER A 233 -37.74 3.77 41.34
C SER A 233 -37.92 2.43 40.61
N PHE A 234 -36.85 1.62 40.43
CA PHE A 234 -36.82 0.19 40.84
C PHE A 234 -35.44 -0.44 40.58
N SER A 235 -35.08 -1.45 41.39
CA SER A 235 -33.82 -2.20 41.31
C SER A 235 -34.01 -3.55 40.61
N THR A 236 -32.98 -4.06 39.91
CA THR A 236 -32.71 -5.50 39.82
C THR A 236 -31.20 -5.76 39.64
N LEU A 237 -30.55 -6.08 40.76
CA LEU A 237 -29.45 -7.03 40.99
C LEU A 237 -28.30 -7.22 39.97
N LEU A 238 -27.09 -7.16 40.51
CA LEU A 238 -25.86 -7.71 39.90
C LEU A 238 -25.91 -9.25 39.88
N SER A 239 -25.18 -9.85 38.94
CA SER A 239 -24.57 -11.17 39.13
C SER A 239 -23.12 -11.13 38.65
N VAL A 240 -22.17 -11.12 39.58
CA VAL A 240 -20.74 -11.20 39.30
C VAL A 240 -20.29 -12.64 39.56
N SER A 241 -19.97 -13.38 38.50
CA SER A 241 -19.40 -14.72 38.60
C SER A 241 -17.90 -14.68 38.29
N SER A 242 -17.11 -14.50 39.34
CA SER A 242 -15.65 -14.51 39.26
C SER A 242 -15.11 -15.93 39.09
N ARG A 243 -14.56 -16.24 37.91
CA ARG A 243 -13.68 -17.40 37.71
C ARG A 243 -12.27 -16.89 37.43
N GLY A 244 -11.39 -17.04 38.41
CA GLY A 244 -10.01 -16.54 38.33
C GLY A 244 -9.20 -17.30 37.29
N PHE A 245 -8.56 -16.57 36.38
CA PHE A 245 -7.51 -17.12 35.53
C PHE A 245 -6.21 -17.09 36.34
N ARG A 246 -5.66 -18.26 36.70
CA ARG A 246 -4.37 -18.31 37.41
C ARG A 246 -3.26 -17.89 36.44
N VAL A 247 -2.53 -16.83 36.81
CA VAL A 247 -1.16 -16.68 36.35
C VAL A 247 -0.38 -17.86 36.93
N VAL A 248 0.28 -18.63 36.06
CA VAL A 248 1.31 -19.58 36.45
C VAL A 248 2.64 -18.96 36.07
N ASP A 249 3.30 -18.36 37.06
CA ASP A 249 4.67 -17.92 36.93
C ASP A 249 5.54 -19.13 36.63
N VAL A 250 6.22 -19.10 35.48
CA VAL A 250 7.20 -20.13 35.11
C VAL A 250 8.51 -19.78 35.80
N PRO A 251 9.04 -20.64 36.70
CA PRO A 251 10.29 -20.34 37.40
C PRO A 251 11.46 -20.30 36.41
N VAL A 252 12.21 -19.21 36.44
CA VAL A 252 13.52 -19.13 35.82
C VAL A 252 14.52 -19.78 36.77
N ASP A 253 15.05 -20.94 36.42
CA ASP A 253 16.26 -21.48 37.05
C ASP A 253 16.96 -22.53 36.18
N ASN A 254 18.28 -22.60 36.33
CA ASN A 254 19.17 -23.70 35.92
C ASN A 254 19.06 -24.27 34.49
N TRP A 255 19.74 -23.62 33.54
CA TRP A 255 20.58 -24.37 32.59
C TRP A 255 22.04 -24.25 33.01
N ALA A 256 22.63 -25.38 33.37
CA ALA A 256 24.00 -25.48 33.87
C ALA A 256 25.03 -25.25 32.75
N TRP A 257 26.23 -24.79 33.14
CA TRP A 257 27.36 -24.62 32.23
C TRP A 257 27.90 -25.99 31.78
N GLY A 258 27.43 -26.47 30.63
CA GLY A 258 27.93 -27.68 29.99
C GLY A 258 29.33 -27.45 29.39
N SER A 259 30.38 -27.73 30.16
CA SER A 259 31.78 -27.64 29.74
C SER A 259 32.09 -28.59 28.57
N VAL A 260 32.11 -28.08 27.34
CA VAL A 260 32.58 -28.82 26.16
C VAL A 260 34.11 -28.90 26.20
N PRO A 261 34.72 -30.10 26.12
CA PRO A 261 36.16 -30.24 26.24
C PRO A 261 36.92 -29.69 25.03
N ILE A 262 37.98 -28.92 25.30
CA ILE A 262 38.90 -28.42 24.28
C ILE A 262 39.63 -29.60 23.63
N THR A 263 39.21 -29.99 22.44
CA THR A 263 39.96 -30.90 21.58
C THR A 263 40.93 -30.09 20.72
N LYS A 264 42.21 -30.48 20.76
CA LYS A 264 43.28 -29.80 20.03
C LYS A 264 43.03 -29.94 18.52
N TYR A 265 43.14 -28.85 17.78
CA TYR A 265 43.49 -28.91 16.36
C TYR A 265 44.88 -28.32 16.14
N SER A 266 45.63 -28.96 15.26
CA SER A 266 47.08 -28.78 15.11
C SER A 266 47.45 -27.53 14.31
N SER A 267 48.59 -26.96 14.68
CA SER A 267 49.34 -25.99 13.89
C SER A 267 49.52 -26.42 12.43
N ILE A 268 49.27 -25.51 11.50
CA ILE A 268 49.75 -25.57 10.12
C ILE A 268 50.91 -24.57 10.01
N PRO A 269 52.09 -24.94 9.48
CA PRO A 269 53.25 -24.06 9.45
C PRO A 269 53.14 -23.00 8.36
N SER A 270 53.65 -21.80 8.64
CA SER A 270 53.89 -20.75 7.66
C SER A 270 55.09 -21.10 6.78
N GLY A 271 54.84 -21.43 5.51
CA GLY A 271 55.88 -21.58 4.50
C GLY A 271 56.24 -20.23 3.89
N SER A 272 57.53 -19.90 3.87
CA SER A 272 58.09 -18.67 3.31
C SER A 272 58.92 -18.94 2.05
N VAL A 273 58.70 -18.14 1.01
CA VAL A 273 59.69 -17.77 -0.02
C VAL A 273 59.50 -16.29 -0.31
#